data_AF-A0A1Q7SXB2-F1
#
_entry.id   AF-A0A1Q7SXB2-F1
#
_cell.length_a   1.000
_cell.length_b   1.000
_cell.length_c   1.000
_cell.angle_alpha   90.00
_cell.angle_beta   90.00
_cell.angle_gamma   90.00
#
_symmetry.space_group_name_H-M   'P 1'
#
loop_
_entity.id
_entity.type
_entity.pdbx_description
1 polymer ?
#
loop_
_entity_poly.entity_id
_entity_poly.type
_entity_poly.pdbx_seq_one_letter_code
_entity_poly.pdbx_strand_id
1 'polypeptide(L)'
;MPTQAIQDYQVRADSLRVSVHVRYTSTHGAGFPYSQNRVHWKDFQVRLLLGGKSLKTRSVRYEGTLMGTGYGVAIPTGFIVRQEYDVPDPTSTDATIEVDTPDGQHVVAAFDLSSHR
;
A
#
# COMPACT_ATOMS: atom_id res chain seq x y z
N MET A 1 -37.38 -11.63 5.18
CA MET A 1 -36.42 -12.21 4.22
C MET A 1 -35.36 -11.16 3.94
N PRO A 2 -34.08 -11.37 4.29
CA PRO A 2 -33.04 -10.41 3.91
C PRO A 2 -32.91 -10.35 2.39
N THR A 3 -32.73 -9.16 1.85
CA THR A 3 -32.61 -8.87 0.42
C THR A 3 -31.31 -9.49 -0.14
N GLN A 4 -31.28 -9.87 -1.43
CA GLN A 4 -30.08 -10.38 -2.10
C GLN A 4 -28.84 -9.48 -1.87
N ALA A 5 -29.03 -8.16 -1.79
CA ALA A 5 -27.97 -7.20 -1.47
C ALA A 5 -27.33 -7.41 -0.09
N ILE A 6 -28.09 -7.87 0.91
CA ILE A 6 -27.58 -8.18 2.27
C ILE A 6 -26.79 -9.49 2.25
N GLN A 7 -27.25 -10.48 1.50
CA GLN A 7 -26.50 -11.74 1.32
C GLN A 7 -25.21 -11.51 0.53
N ASP A 8 -25.26 -10.72 -0.55
CA ASP A 8 -24.08 -10.37 -1.34
C ASP A 8 -23.10 -9.48 -0.55
N TYR A 9 -23.60 -8.64 0.37
CA TYR A 9 -22.78 -7.88 1.31
C TYR A 9 -22.15 -8.79 2.37
N GLN A 10 -22.89 -9.73 2.96
CA GLN A 10 -22.33 -10.70 3.91
C GLN A 10 -21.28 -11.63 3.28
N VAL A 11 -21.37 -11.88 1.97
CA VAL A 11 -20.36 -12.61 1.19
C VAL A 11 -19.11 -11.75 0.93
N ARG A 12 -19.22 -10.42 1.00
CA ARG A 12 -18.11 -9.47 0.86
C ARG A 12 -17.68 -9.01 2.26
N ALA A 13 -16.75 -9.74 2.86
CA ALA A 13 -16.01 -9.26 4.02
C ALA A 13 -15.55 -7.79 3.81
N ASP A 14 -15.52 -6.99 4.88
CA ASP A 14 -15.11 -5.60 4.79
C ASP A 14 -13.72 -5.49 4.15
N SER A 15 -13.48 -4.43 3.36
CA SER A 15 -12.22 -4.28 2.65
C SER A 15 -11.36 -3.18 3.27
N LEU A 16 -10.09 -3.48 3.55
CA LEU A 16 -9.10 -2.46 3.92
C LEU A 16 -8.22 -2.11 2.72
N ARG A 17 -8.07 -0.81 2.47
CA ARG A 17 -7.10 -0.30 1.49
C ARG A 17 -5.94 0.37 2.19
N VAL A 18 -4.74 -0.17 1.96
CA VAL A 18 -3.48 0.39 2.43
C VAL A 18 -2.78 1.09 1.29
N SER A 19 -2.33 2.34 1.50
CA SER A 19 -1.54 3.08 0.52
C SER A 19 -0.22 3.52 1.14
N VAL A 20 0.89 3.07 0.58
CA VAL A 20 2.25 3.47 0.98
C VAL A 20 2.81 4.42 -0.06
N HIS A 21 3.15 5.62 0.37
CA HIS A 21 3.67 6.69 -0.49
C HIS A 21 5.17 6.84 -0.28
N VAL A 22 5.96 6.45 -1.27
CA VAL A 22 7.41 6.59 -1.25
C VAL A 22 7.80 7.84 -2.02
N ARG A 23 8.55 8.74 -1.38
CA ARG A 23 9.05 9.98 -1.98
C ARG A 23 10.57 9.95 -2.06
N TYR A 24 11.12 10.29 -3.21
CA TYR A 24 12.57 10.39 -3.39
C TYR A 24 13.07 11.71 -2.81
N THR A 25 14.13 11.66 -2.01
CA THR A 25 14.75 12.82 -1.36
C THR A 25 15.73 13.58 -2.26
N SER A 26 16.28 12.94 -3.29
CA SER A 26 17.01 13.59 -4.38
C SER A 26 16.58 13.01 -5.73
N THR A 27 16.05 13.86 -6.62
CA THR A 27 15.64 13.48 -7.98
C THR A 27 16.77 13.63 -9.02
N HIS A 28 17.98 13.98 -8.57
CA HIS A 28 19.13 14.27 -9.44
C HIS A 28 20.41 13.64 -8.88
N GLY A 29 21.15 12.89 -9.70
CA GLY A 29 22.45 12.32 -9.34
C GLY A 29 22.87 11.14 -10.21
N ALA A 30 24.18 10.96 -10.41
CA ALA A 30 24.77 9.79 -11.06
C ALA A 30 24.55 8.57 -10.15
N GLY A 31 23.50 7.80 -10.43
CA GLY A 31 23.05 6.72 -9.57
C GLY A 31 21.56 6.78 -9.21
N PHE A 32 20.80 7.76 -9.72
CA PHE A 32 19.34 7.74 -9.64
C PHE A 32 18.79 6.57 -10.49
N PRO A 33 18.45 5.40 -9.91
CA PRO A 33 18.25 4.16 -10.65
C PRO A 33 16.83 3.99 -11.20
N TYR A 34 15.94 4.97 -11.01
CA TYR A 34 14.50 4.77 -11.19
C TYR A 34 14.04 5.18 -12.58
N SER A 35 14.30 4.30 -13.55
CA SER A 35 13.65 4.39 -14.86
C SER A 35 12.14 4.12 -14.72
N GLN A 36 11.34 4.87 -15.47
CA GLN A 36 9.87 4.81 -15.47
C GLN A 36 9.28 3.39 -15.69
N ASN A 37 10.08 2.47 -16.23
CA ASN A 37 9.69 1.10 -16.58
C ASN A 37 10.16 0.01 -15.61
N ARG A 38 10.76 0.33 -14.46
CA ARG A 38 11.27 -0.69 -13.51
C ARG A 38 10.81 -0.44 -12.08
N VAL A 39 9.50 -0.27 -11.88
CA VAL A 39 8.88 -0.32 -10.53
C VAL A 39 8.73 -1.77 -10.07
N HIS A 40 9.83 -2.52 -10.12
CA HIS A 40 9.97 -3.82 -9.47
C HIS A 40 11.20 -3.72 -8.59
N TRP A 41 11.05 -2.97 -7.51
CA TRP A 41 11.95 -3.07 -6.38
C TRP A 41 11.71 -4.46 -5.80
N LYS A 42 12.49 -5.44 -6.26
CA LYS A 42 12.32 -6.87 -5.98
C LYS A 42 12.14 -7.15 -4.47
N ASP A 43 12.74 -6.29 -3.65
CA ASP A 43 12.81 -6.45 -2.21
C ASP A 43 11.93 -5.45 -1.45
N PHE A 44 11.16 -4.59 -2.15
CA PHE A 44 10.18 -3.73 -1.50
C PHE A 44 8.94 -4.56 -1.16
N GLN A 45 8.66 -4.70 0.13
CA GLN A 45 7.52 -5.48 0.61
C GLN A 45 6.67 -4.63 1.53
N VAL A 46 5.35 -4.76 1.40
CA VAL A 46 4.40 -4.15 2.32
C VAL A 46 3.47 -5.24 2.83
N ARG A 47 3.44 -5.44 4.13
CA ARG A 47 2.64 -6.45 4.81
C ARG A 47 1.65 -5.76 5.75
N LEU A 48 0.45 -6.31 5.83
CA LEU A 48 -0.55 -5.92 6.81
C LEU A 48 -0.72 -7.05 7.81
N LEU A 49 -0.53 -6.77 9.08
CA LEU A 49 -0.83 -7.67 10.19
C LEU A 49 -2.09 -7.19 10.89
N LEU A 50 -3.05 -8.07 11.10
CA LEU A 50 -4.26 -7.82 11.87
C LEU A 50 -4.27 -8.77 13.07
N GLY A 51 -4.25 -8.21 14.29
CA GLY A 51 -4.11 -9.01 15.52
C GLY A 51 -2.86 -9.89 15.51
N GLY A 52 -1.76 -9.39 14.94
CA GLY A 52 -0.49 -10.12 14.79
C GLY A 52 -0.42 -11.16 13.67
N LYS A 53 -1.48 -11.32 12.86
CA LYS A 53 -1.51 -12.26 11.73
C LYS A 53 -1.39 -11.51 10.40
N SER A 54 -0.45 -11.93 9.55
CA SER A 54 -0.34 -11.38 8.19
C SER A 54 -1.59 -11.71 7.38
N LEU A 55 -2.21 -10.69 6.80
CA LEU A 55 -3.30 -10.84 5.84
C LEU A 55 -2.75 -11.01 4.43
N LYS A 56 -3.43 -11.85 3.64
CA LYS A 56 -3.12 -12.02 2.23
C LYS A 56 -3.71 -10.86 1.44
N THR A 57 -2.88 -10.21 0.63
CA THR A 57 -3.34 -9.15 -0.25
C THR A 57 -4.24 -9.71 -1.35
N ARG A 58 -5.41 -9.09 -1.56
CA ARG A 58 -6.34 -9.39 -2.65
C ARG A 58 -5.87 -8.80 -3.97
N SER A 59 -5.44 -7.53 -3.95
CA SER A 59 -4.95 -6.83 -5.13
C SER A 59 -3.80 -5.89 -4.76
N VAL A 60 -2.82 -5.77 -5.65
CA VAL A 60 -1.71 -4.82 -5.52
C VAL A 60 -1.64 -3.97 -6.78
N ARG A 61 -1.53 -2.65 -6.62
CA ARG A 61 -1.29 -1.70 -7.69
C ARG A 61 -0.09 -0.82 -7.38
N TYR A 62 0.76 -0.66 -8.38
CA TYR A 62 1.91 0.23 -8.34
C TYR A 62 1.64 1.43 -9.26
N GLU A 63 1.93 2.63 -8.78
CA GLU A 63 1.79 3.87 -9.54
C GLU A 63 3.04 4.73 -9.33
N GLY A 64 3.76 5.06 -10.41
CA GLY A 64 4.88 6.00 -10.33
C GLY A 64 4.36 7.44 -10.16
N THR A 65 4.99 8.24 -9.31
CA THR A 65 4.67 9.66 -9.18
C THR A 65 5.69 10.48 -9.98
N LEU A 66 5.18 11.50 -10.67
CA LEU A 66 5.96 12.38 -11.52
C LEU A 66 5.69 13.84 -11.14
N MET A 67 6.67 14.70 -11.34
CA MET A 67 6.53 16.16 -11.29
C MET A 67 6.66 16.71 -12.70
N GLY A 68 5.65 17.48 -13.13
CA GLY A 68 5.71 18.20 -14.40
C GLY A 68 6.68 19.38 -14.31
N THR A 69 7.55 19.52 -15.30
CA THR A 69 8.52 20.63 -15.34
C THR A 69 8.07 21.82 -16.21
N GLY A 70 6.88 21.74 -16.82
CA GLY A 70 6.38 22.76 -17.75
C GLY A 70 6.97 22.70 -19.17
N TYR A 71 8.10 22.01 -19.38
CA TYR A 71 8.82 21.92 -20.66
C TYR A 71 8.72 20.55 -21.35
N GLY A 72 7.66 19.78 -21.06
CA GLY A 72 7.41 18.47 -21.67
C GLY A 72 8.22 17.30 -21.09
N VAL A 73 9.09 17.53 -20.11
CA VAL A 73 9.81 16.48 -19.38
C VAL A 73 9.19 16.29 -18.00
N ALA A 74 8.88 15.05 -17.63
CA ALA A 74 8.35 14.72 -16.31
C ALA A 74 9.45 14.05 -15.46
N ILE A 75 9.70 14.58 -14.26
CA ILE A 75 10.73 14.06 -13.35
C ILE A 75 10.09 13.06 -12.38
N PRO A 76 10.58 11.82 -12.27
CA PRO A 76 10.12 10.88 -11.26
C PRO A 76 10.35 11.40 -9.85
N THR A 77 9.30 11.41 -9.02
CA THR A 77 9.35 11.89 -7.63
C THR A 77 9.15 10.78 -6.59
N GLY A 78 8.77 9.60 -7.02
CA GLY A 78 8.43 8.51 -6.11
C GLY A 78 7.50 7.48 -6.75
N PHE A 79 6.81 6.74 -5.89
CA PHE A 79 5.76 5.82 -6.28
C PHE A 79 4.77 5.59 -5.12
N ILE A 80 3.60 5.08 -5.47
CA ILE A 80 2.54 4.69 -4.56
C ILE A 80 2.29 3.19 -4.74
N VAL A 81 2.29 2.46 -3.64
CA VAL A 81 1.84 1.07 -3.59
C VAL A 81 0.48 1.05 -2.90
N ARG A 82 -0.55 0.60 -3.63
CA ARG A 82 -1.89 0.40 -3.08
C ARG A 82 -2.20 -1.08 -2.98
N GLN A 83 -2.57 -1.51 -1.79
CA GLN A 83 -2.94 -2.88 -1.50
C GLN A 83 -4.35 -2.93 -0.94
N GLU A 84 -5.12 -3.91 -1.39
CA GLU A 84 -6.45 -4.19 -0.87
C GLU A 84 -6.47 -5.55 -0.18
N TYR A 85 -7.13 -5.61 0.97
CA TYR A 85 -7.25 -6.79 1.80
C TYR A 85 -8.72 -7.06 2.09
N ASP A 86 -9.11 -8.33 2.05
CA ASP A 86 -10.39 -8.76 2.63
C ASP A 86 -10.16 -8.96 4.14
N VAL A 87 -10.94 -8.26 4.95
CA VAL A 87 -10.80 -8.25 6.41
C VAL A 87 -11.82 -9.22 7.00
N PRO A 88 -11.40 -10.38 7.53
CA PRO A 88 -12.33 -11.40 8.02
C PRO A 88 -13.10 -10.95 9.26
N ASP A 89 -12.51 -10.05 10.04
CA ASP A 89 -13.14 -9.46 11.22
C ASP A 89 -12.63 -8.02 11.43
N PRO A 90 -13.42 -6.99 11.04
CA PRO A 90 -13.04 -5.58 11.20
C PRO A 90 -12.98 -5.15 12.68
N THR A 91 -13.41 -6.01 13.60
CA THR A 91 -13.41 -5.71 15.04
C THR A 91 -12.06 -5.93 15.71
N SER A 92 -11.09 -6.50 14.99
CA SER A 92 -9.70 -6.55 15.44
C SER A 92 -9.15 -5.12 15.55
N THR A 93 -8.83 -4.72 16.77
CA THR A 93 -8.41 -3.35 17.12
C THR A 93 -7.05 -2.99 16.54
N ASP A 94 -6.14 -3.98 16.45
CA ASP A 94 -4.73 -3.71 16.21
C ASP A 94 -4.35 -4.10 14.78
N ALA A 95 -4.14 -3.09 13.93
CA ALA A 95 -3.58 -3.27 12.59
C ALA A 95 -2.15 -2.73 12.55
N THR A 96 -1.23 -3.48 11.97
CA THR A 96 0.17 -3.06 11.79
C THR A 96 0.53 -3.16 10.32
N ILE A 97 1.06 -2.07 9.76
CA ILE A 97 1.65 -2.05 8.44
C ILE A 97 3.16 -2.14 8.61
N GLU A 98 3.76 -3.15 7.99
CA GLU A 98 5.20 -3.30 7.88
C GLU A 98 5.64 -3.00 6.45
N VAL A 99 6.73 -2.26 6.31
CA VAL A 99 7.36 -1.95 5.03
C VAL A 99 8.84 -2.31 5.12
N ASP A 100 9.26 -3.25 4.28
CA ASP A 100 10.68 -3.50 4.02
C ASP A 100 11.09 -2.73 2.77
N THR A 101 12.14 -1.93 2.89
CA THR A 101 12.75 -1.23 1.78
C THR A 101 13.99 -1.99 1.30
N PRO A 102 14.35 -1.92 -0.01
CA PRO A 102 15.53 -2.61 -0.55
C PRO A 102 16.88 -2.16 0.00
N ASP A 103 16.97 -0.98 0.60
CA ASP A 103 18.17 -0.57 1.36
C ASP A 103 18.22 -1.20 2.76
N GLY A 104 17.30 -2.12 3.07
CA GLY A 104 17.27 -2.91 4.29
C GLY A 104 16.58 -2.23 5.47
N GLN A 105 15.89 -1.11 5.26
CA GLN A 105 15.11 -0.49 6.32
C GLN A 105 13.80 -1.26 6.52
N HIS A 106 13.42 -1.41 7.80
CA HIS A 106 12.15 -1.97 8.21
C HIS A 106 11.36 -0.89 8.93
N VAL A 107 10.22 -0.51 8.36
CA VAL A 107 9.34 0.54 8.91
C VAL A 107 8.05 -0.10 9.38
N VAL A 108 7.66 0.19 10.61
CA VAL A 108 6.44 -0.35 11.23
C VAL A 108 5.52 0.81 11.61
N ALA A 109 4.26 0.73 11.23
CA ALA A 109 3.22 1.68 11.59
C ALA A 109 2.01 0.95 12.16
N ALA A 110 1.64 1.28 13.40
CA ALA A 110 0.47 0.73 14.07
C ALA A 110 -0.75 1.65 13.88
N PHE A 111 -1.92 1.04 13.69
CA PHE A 111 -3.20 1.71 13.50
C PHE A 111 -4.24 1.04 14.40
N ASP A 112 -5.03 1.88 15.08
CA ASP A 112 -6.20 1.45 15.83
C ASP A 112 -7.44 1.58 14.94
N LEU A 113 -8.00 0.44 14.53
CA LEU A 113 -9.19 0.40 13.67
C LEU A 113 -10.50 0.53 14.45
N SER A 114 -10.46 0.54 15.79
CA SER A 114 -11.66 0.60 16.64
C SER A 114 -12.47 1.90 16.45
N SER A 115 -11.80 2.98 16.05
CA SER A 115 -12.40 4.29 15.83
C SER A 115 -13.18 4.43 14.52
N HIS A 116 -13.16 3.42 13.65
CA HIS A 116 -13.77 3.44 12.32
C HIS A 116 -15.02 2.54 12.18
N ARG A 117 -15.66 2.21 13.31
CA ARG A 117 -16.96 1.52 13.36
C ARG A 117 -18.14 2.44 13.09
#